data_AF-A0A919I6F3-F1
#
_entry.id   AF-A0A919I6F3-F1
#
_cell.length_a   1.000
_cell.length_b   1.000
_cell.length_c   1.000
_cell.angle_alpha   90.00
_cell.angle_beta   90.00
_cell.angle_gamma   90.00
#
_symmetry.space_group_name_H-M   'P 1'
#
loop_
_entity.id
_entity.type
_entity.pdbx_description
1 polymer ?
#
loop_
_entity_poly.entity_id
_entity_poly.type
_entity_poly.pdbx_seq_one_letter_code
_entity_poly.pdbx_strand_id
1 'polypeptide(L)'
;MIKSVHILSLVAILILAGISSCHKDDPKPSAKTELIAKTWKPTGATANGVDIFSVIDDCEKDDLMKFTKDGKVTFDQSVLKCDPNSPQTENATWSFQDGETKLRINHSDGSSETETISELSATTLKLSITDTSQGPPITIVYIFTAQ
;
A
#
# COMPACT_ATOMS: atom_id res chain seq x y z
N MET A 1 8.31 85.62 -2.36
CA MET A 1 7.43 84.46 -2.19
C MET A 1 6.93 84.03 -3.57
N ILE A 2 6.65 82.73 -3.73
CA ILE A 2 6.31 81.97 -4.95
C ILE A 2 7.52 81.41 -5.69
N LYS A 3 7.79 80.12 -5.45
CA LYS A 3 8.23 79.16 -6.47
C LYS A 3 7.63 77.80 -6.14
N SER A 4 6.57 77.43 -6.87
CA SER A 4 6.21 76.02 -7.07
C SER A 4 6.79 75.61 -8.42
N VAL A 5 7.65 74.60 -8.42
CA VAL A 5 8.07 73.88 -9.63
C VAL A 5 8.02 72.39 -9.29
N HIS A 6 7.00 71.73 -9.83
CA HIS A 6 6.84 70.27 -9.80
C HIS A 6 7.62 69.67 -10.96
N ILE A 7 8.78 69.07 -10.69
CA ILE A 7 9.43 68.10 -11.60
C ILE A 7 10.19 67.08 -10.74
N LEU A 8 9.64 65.88 -10.57
CA LEU A 8 10.38 64.67 -10.20
C LEU A 8 9.86 63.57 -11.15
N SER A 9 10.45 63.45 -12.34
CA SER A 9 11.54 62.53 -12.68
C SER A 9 11.20 61.06 -12.43
N LEU A 10 10.95 60.36 -13.54
CA LEU A 10 10.78 58.92 -13.69
C LEU A 10 11.99 58.19 -13.10
N VAL A 11 11.78 57.35 -12.10
CA VAL A 11 12.77 56.35 -11.66
C VAL A 11 12.11 54.98 -11.73
N ALA A 12 12.48 54.24 -12.78
CA ALA A 12 12.21 52.82 -12.93
C ALA A 12 13.17 52.04 -12.01
N ILE A 13 12.63 51.26 -11.07
CA ILE A 13 13.43 50.35 -10.22
C ILE A 13 12.81 48.95 -10.26
N LEU A 14 13.60 48.07 -10.89
CA LEU A 14 13.87 46.66 -10.62
C LEU A 14 12.76 45.74 -10.09
N ILE A 15 12.33 44.86 -11.01
CA ILE A 15 12.19 43.40 -10.89
C ILE A 15 12.62 42.81 -9.53
N LEU A 16 11.65 42.35 -8.75
CA LEU A 16 11.81 41.14 -7.93
C LEU A 16 11.01 40.02 -8.58
N ALA A 17 11.72 39.17 -9.32
CA ALA A 17 11.23 37.85 -9.69
C ALA A 17 11.12 37.03 -8.40
N GLY A 18 9.90 36.89 -7.89
CA GLY A 18 9.58 35.87 -6.91
C GLY A 18 9.69 34.51 -7.57
N ILE A 19 10.89 33.92 -7.53
CA ILE A 19 11.02 32.48 -7.74
C ILE A 19 10.38 31.79 -6.53
N SER A 20 9.07 31.58 -6.62
CA SER A 20 8.39 30.56 -5.83
C SER A 20 9.00 29.22 -6.23
N SER A 21 10.06 28.82 -5.55
CA SER A 21 10.55 27.45 -5.54
C SER A 21 9.44 26.62 -4.90
N CYS A 22 8.50 26.17 -5.73
CA CYS A 22 7.66 25.03 -5.40
C CYS A 22 8.63 23.86 -5.19
N HIS A 23 9.02 23.65 -3.93
CA HIS A 23 9.37 22.32 -3.49
C HIS A 23 8.12 21.50 -3.78
N LYS A 24 8.24 20.57 -4.73
CA LYS A 24 7.25 19.49 -4.82
C LYS A 24 7.51 18.69 -3.55
N ASP A 25 6.75 19.00 -2.50
CA ASP A 25 6.76 18.17 -1.31
C ASP A 25 6.32 16.79 -1.76
N ASP A 26 7.26 15.86 -1.80
CA ASP A 26 6.91 14.46 -2.03
C ASP A 26 5.86 14.07 -0.97
N PRO A 27 4.77 13.41 -1.35
CA PRO A 27 3.75 13.00 -0.40
C PRO A 27 4.40 12.23 0.74
N LYS A 28 4.29 12.76 1.97
CA LYS A 28 4.78 12.04 3.15
C LYS A 28 4.01 10.71 3.27
N PRO A 29 4.70 9.58 3.54
CA PRO A 29 4.03 8.31 3.80
C PRO A 29 2.97 8.46 4.89
N SER A 30 1.83 7.79 4.72
CA SER A 30 0.77 7.83 5.71
C SER A 30 1.12 6.99 6.94
N ALA A 31 0.40 7.19 8.04
CA ALA A 31 0.54 6.33 9.21
C ALA A 31 0.23 4.85 8.90
N LYS A 32 -0.64 4.57 7.91
CA LYS A 32 -0.91 3.19 7.49
C LYS A 32 0.25 2.58 6.69
N THR A 33 1.04 3.38 5.97
CA THR A 33 2.26 2.89 5.32
C THR A 33 3.24 2.31 6.35
N GLU A 34 3.36 2.95 7.51
CA GLU A 34 4.17 2.45 8.63
C GLU A 34 3.59 1.16 9.24
N LEU A 35 2.26 1.05 9.32
CA LEU A 35 1.61 -0.14 9.86
C LEU A 35 1.78 -1.36 8.95
N ILE A 36 1.60 -1.19 7.64
CA ILE A 36 1.65 -2.31 6.68
C ILE A 36 3.07 -2.76 6.36
N ALA A 37 4.07 -1.85 6.39
CA ALA A 37 5.47 -2.13 6.03
C ALA A 37 6.19 -3.01 7.08
N LYS A 38 5.79 -4.28 7.12
CA LYS A 38 6.22 -5.34 8.03
C LYS A 38 6.23 -6.68 7.31
N THR A 39 6.71 -7.70 7.99
CA THR A 39 6.51 -9.09 7.60
C THR A 39 5.22 -9.60 8.20
N TRP A 40 4.36 -10.19 7.38
CA TRP A 40 3.07 -10.75 7.76
C TRP A 40 3.05 -12.24 7.47
N LYS A 41 2.57 -13.02 8.44
CA LYS A 41 2.36 -14.47 8.30
C LYS A 41 0.88 -14.80 8.45
N PRO A 42 0.30 -15.67 7.61
CA PRO A 42 -1.08 -16.08 7.76
C PRO A 42 -1.27 -16.88 9.04
N THR A 43 -2.39 -16.63 9.71
CA THR A 43 -2.74 -17.27 10.99
C THR A 43 -4.22 -17.67 11.06
N GLY A 44 -5.00 -17.30 10.04
CA GLY A 44 -6.41 -17.60 9.95
C GLY A 44 -6.97 -17.25 8.58
N ALA A 45 -8.05 -17.93 8.22
CA ALA A 45 -8.82 -17.68 7.03
C ALA A 45 -10.27 -18.12 7.27
N THR A 46 -11.23 -17.33 6.83
CA THR A 46 -12.65 -17.69 6.92
C THR A 46 -13.37 -17.47 5.60
N ALA A 47 -14.35 -18.30 5.28
CA ALA A 47 -15.30 -18.11 4.18
C ALA A 47 -16.70 -17.91 4.76
N ASN A 48 -17.30 -16.74 4.55
CA ASN A 48 -18.59 -16.36 5.15
C ASN A 48 -18.65 -16.61 6.67
N GLY A 49 -17.52 -16.40 7.36
CA GLY A 49 -17.38 -16.60 8.81
C GLY A 49 -17.09 -18.05 9.26
N VAL A 50 -17.07 -19.02 8.35
CA VAL A 50 -16.66 -20.40 8.62
C VAL A 50 -15.14 -20.52 8.51
N ASP A 51 -14.47 -21.14 9.49
CA ASP A 51 -13.03 -21.41 9.40
C ASP A 51 -12.72 -22.28 8.20
N ILE A 52 -11.79 -21.82 7.37
CA ILE A 52 -11.20 -22.59 6.27
C ILE A 52 -9.69 -22.72 6.42
N PHE A 53 -9.10 -22.12 7.46
CA PHE A 53 -7.65 -22.17 7.65
C PHE A 53 -7.14 -23.58 7.89
N SER A 54 -7.93 -24.39 8.57
CA SER A 54 -7.62 -25.80 8.85
C SER A 54 -7.40 -26.66 7.60
N VAL A 55 -7.95 -26.27 6.44
CA VAL A 55 -7.83 -27.02 5.18
C VAL A 55 -6.86 -26.39 4.17
N ILE A 56 -6.25 -25.25 4.51
CA ILE A 56 -5.15 -24.66 3.71
C ILE A 56 -3.91 -25.56 3.85
N ASP A 57 -3.11 -25.69 2.80
CA ASP A 57 -1.90 -26.51 2.85
C ASP A 57 -0.87 -25.93 3.82
N ASP A 58 -0.13 -26.80 4.51
CA ASP A 58 0.81 -26.37 5.56
C ASP A 58 1.96 -25.51 5.03
N CYS A 59 2.28 -25.63 3.73
CA CYS A 59 3.23 -24.75 3.05
C CYS A 59 2.69 -23.32 2.95
N GLU A 60 1.47 -23.12 2.48
CA GLU A 60 0.87 -21.77 2.41
C GLU A 60 0.70 -21.12 3.79
N LYS A 61 0.56 -21.91 4.86
CA LYS A 61 0.49 -21.40 6.24
C LYS A 61 1.84 -20.89 6.76
N ASP A 62 2.95 -21.29 6.13
CA ASP A 62 4.29 -20.90 6.55
C ASP A 62 4.85 -19.71 5.74
N ASP A 63 4.21 -19.38 4.62
CA ASP A 63 4.50 -18.24 3.75
C ASP A 63 4.55 -16.90 4.49
N LEU A 64 5.38 -15.98 3.95
CA LEU A 64 5.58 -14.64 4.47
C LEU A 64 5.34 -13.58 3.38
N MET A 65 4.61 -12.52 3.75
CA MET A 65 4.46 -11.31 2.94
C MET A 65 5.27 -10.19 3.57
N LYS A 66 6.34 -9.74 2.90
CA LYS A 66 7.29 -8.76 3.42
C LYS A 66 7.11 -7.42 2.72
N PHE A 67 6.38 -6.50 3.34
CA PHE A 67 6.10 -5.18 2.79
C PHE A 67 7.17 -4.18 3.20
N THR A 68 7.56 -3.32 2.27
CA THR A 68 8.46 -2.19 2.50
C THR A 68 7.77 -0.86 2.20
N LYS A 69 8.26 0.21 2.81
CA LYS A 69 7.68 1.57 2.68
C LYS A 69 7.80 2.14 1.27
N ASP A 70 8.74 1.64 0.46
CA ASP A 70 8.94 2.04 -0.93
C ASP A 70 8.00 1.32 -1.91
N GLY A 71 6.92 0.70 -1.41
CA GLY A 71 5.87 0.11 -2.24
C GLY A 71 6.24 -1.24 -2.84
N LYS A 72 7.18 -1.97 -2.24
CA LYS A 72 7.52 -3.34 -2.64
C LYS A 72 6.98 -4.35 -1.64
N VAL A 73 6.61 -5.51 -2.16
CA VAL A 73 6.24 -6.68 -1.36
C VAL A 73 6.97 -7.89 -1.92
N THR A 74 7.54 -8.69 -1.02
CA THR A 74 8.11 -10.00 -1.35
C THR A 74 7.23 -11.07 -0.74
N PHE A 75 6.74 -11.98 -1.58
CA PHE A 75 6.15 -13.25 -1.16
C PHE A 75 7.27 -14.27 -1.01
N ASP A 76 7.37 -14.94 0.14
CA ASP A 76 8.44 -15.88 0.46
C ASP A 76 7.82 -17.16 1.03
N GLN A 77 8.06 -18.30 0.36
CA GLN A 77 7.56 -19.62 0.77
C GLN A 77 8.30 -20.21 1.99
N SER A 78 9.06 -19.37 2.69
CA SER A 78 9.67 -19.68 3.98
C SER A 78 10.44 -21.02 3.98
N VAL A 79 10.03 -22.01 4.77
CA VAL A 79 10.72 -23.30 4.89
C VAL A 79 10.06 -24.36 4.01
N LEU A 80 8.74 -24.32 3.87
CA LEU A 80 7.94 -25.32 3.18
C LEU A 80 7.42 -24.79 1.84
N LYS A 81 8.05 -25.21 0.75
CA LYS A 81 7.54 -24.92 -0.59
C LYS A 81 6.37 -25.83 -0.95
N CYS A 82 5.29 -25.25 -1.47
CA CYS A 82 4.15 -26.03 -2.00
C CYS A 82 4.51 -26.75 -3.30
N ASP A 83 5.23 -26.07 -4.19
CA ASP A 83 5.81 -26.66 -5.41
C ASP A 83 7.33 -26.55 -5.35
N PRO A 84 8.08 -27.67 -5.35
CA PRO A 84 9.54 -27.64 -5.31
C PRO A 84 10.16 -26.91 -6.50
N ASN A 85 9.46 -26.80 -7.64
CA ASN A 85 9.96 -26.12 -8.85
C ASN A 85 9.66 -24.61 -8.88
N SER A 86 8.74 -24.13 -8.04
CA SER A 86 8.43 -22.70 -7.94
C SER A 86 9.64 -21.91 -7.39
N PRO A 87 9.79 -20.61 -7.66
CA PRO A 87 10.81 -19.82 -6.98
C PRO A 87 10.54 -19.75 -5.46
N GLN A 88 11.60 -19.63 -4.65
CA GLN A 88 11.45 -19.43 -3.19
C GLN A 88 10.73 -18.11 -2.88
N THR A 89 11.01 -17.08 -3.66
CA THR A 89 10.47 -15.74 -3.47
C THR A 89 9.96 -15.15 -4.76
N GLU A 90 8.87 -14.41 -4.69
CA GLU A 90 8.35 -13.56 -5.77
C GLU A 90 8.28 -12.11 -5.30
N ASN A 91 8.67 -11.18 -6.18
CA ASN A 91 8.60 -9.74 -5.89
C ASN A 91 7.45 -9.10 -6.67
N ALA A 92 6.68 -8.27 -5.97
CA ALA A 92 5.62 -7.46 -6.52
C ALA A 92 5.69 -6.03 -5.97
N THR A 93 4.80 -5.17 -6.45
CA THR A 93 4.59 -3.82 -5.91
C THR A 93 3.24 -3.74 -5.23
N TRP A 94 3.10 -2.86 -4.24
CA TRP A 94 1.83 -2.63 -3.57
C TRP A 94 1.51 -1.14 -3.46
N SER A 95 0.23 -0.83 -3.38
CA SER A 95 -0.26 0.52 -3.14
C SER A 95 -1.60 0.50 -2.41
N PHE A 96 -1.87 1.54 -1.63
CA PHE A 96 -3.21 1.79 -1.11
C PHE A 96 -4.11 2.41 -2.18
N GLN A 97 -5.38 1.99 -2.19
CA GLN A 97 -6.44 2.53 -3.04
C GLN A 97 -7.63 2.96 -2.18
N ASP A 98 -8.55 3.73 -2.76
CA ASP A 98 -9.84 4.12 -2.15
C ASP A 98 -9.70 4.68 -0.72
N GLY A 99 -8.83 5.68 -0.53
CA GLY A 99 -8.59 6.28 0.79
C GLY A 99 -7.94 5.32 1.78
N GLU A 100 -7.08 4.41 1.29
CA GLU A 100 -6.39 3.40 2.08
C GLU A 100 -7.31 2.36 2.73
N THR A 101 -8.44 2.08 2.07
CA THR A 101 -9.35 1.00 2.44
C THR A 101 -9.13 -0.26 1.62
N LYS A 102 -8.35 -0.16 0.53
CA LYS A 102 -7.99 -1.30 -0.32
C LYS A 102 -6.49 -1.39 -0.50
N LEU A 103 -6.00 -2.62 -0.57
CA LEU A 103 -4.62 -2.94 -0.91
C LEU A 103 -4.61 -3.47 -2.35
N ARG A 104 -3.84 -2.84 -3.22
CA ARG A 104 -3.61 -3.32 -4.58
C ARG A 104 -2.18 -3.83 -4.69
N ILE A 105 -2.03 -5.05 -5.19
CA ILE A 105 -0.74 -5.67 -5.49
C ILE A 105 -0.65 -5.80 -7.02
N ASN A 106 0.52 -5.48 -7.58
CA ASN A 106 0.80 -5.67 -9.00
C ASN A 106 2.01 -6.59 -9.14
N HIS A 107 1.79 -7.72 -9.80
CA HIS A 107 2.79 -8.74 -10.06
C HIS A 107 3.65 -8.41 -11.26
N SER A 108 4.81 -9.07 -11.32
CA SER A 108 5.79 -8.88 -12.40
C SER A 108 5.32 -9.37 -13.77
N ASP A 109 4.34 -10.28 -13.81
CA ASP A 109 3.71 -10.77 -15.03
C ASP A 109 2.65 -9.81 -15.62
N GLY A 110 2.44 -8.66 -14.96
CA GLY A 110 1.47 -7.65 -15.34
C GLY A 110 0.06 -7.88 -14.78
N SER A 111 -0.16 -8.99 -14.06
CA SER A 111 -1.39 -9.23 -13.32
C SER A 111 -1.47 -8.37 -12.05
N SER A 112 -2.67 -8.27 -11.50
CA SER A 112 -2.90 -7.49 -10.29
C SER A 112 -4.20 -7.89 -9.62
N GLU A 113 -4.19 -7.83 -8.31
CA GLU A 113 -5.32 -8.10 -7.44
C GLU A 113 -5.55 -6.90 -6.51
N THR A 114 -6.77 -6.79 -6.01
CA THR A 114 -7.14 -5.72 -5.10
C THR A 114 -8.06 -6.28 -4.03
N GLU A 115 -7.62 -6.13 -2.79
CA GLU A 115 -8.25 -6.69 -1.61
C GLU A 115 -8.74 -5.57 -0.70
N THR A 116 -9.83 -5.82 0.02
CA THR A 116 -10.34 -4.86 1.00
C THR A 116 -9.64 -5.07 2.34
N ILE A 117 -9.09 -3.99 2.90
CA ILE A 117 -8.46 -3.97 4.21
C ILE A 117 -9.56 -3.83 5.26
N SER A 118 -9.93 -4.95 5.87
CA SER A 118 -10.94 -4.99 6.93
C SER A 118 -10.35 -4.64 8.30
N GLU A 119 -9.05 -4.85 8.49
CA GLU A 119 -8.29 -4.42 9.67
C GLU A 119 -6.81 -4.21 9.30
N LEU A 120 -6.20 -3.14 9.83
CA LEU A 120 -4.76 -2.94 9.80
C LEU A 120 -4.31 -2.27 11.11
N SER A 121 -3.54 -2.99 11.90
CA SER A 121 -3.03 -2.56 13.20
C SER A 121 -1.53 -2.86 13.34
N ALA A 122 -0.99 -2.68 14.54
CA ALA A 122 0.41 -2.99 14.81
C ALA A 122 0.74 -4.48 14.68
N THR A 123 -0.25 -5.36 14.91
CA THR A 123 -0.06 -6.81 15.02
C THR A 123 -0.95 -7.61 14.09
N THR A 124 -1.97 -6.99 13.49
CA THR A 124 -3.00 -7.69 12.71
C THR A 124 -3.25 -7.00 11.38
N LEU A 125 -3.28 -7.79 10.32
CA LEU A 125 -3.71 -7.41 8.98
C LEU A 125 -4.82 -8.37 8.56
N LYS A 126 -5.98 -7.83 8.18
CA LYS A 126 -7.09 -8.62 7.63
C LYS A 126 -7.44 -8.14 6.24
N LEU A 127 -7.30 -9.03 5.28
CA LEU A 127 -7.58 -8.78 3.87
C LEU A 127 -8.81 -9.60 3.46
N SER A 128 -9.69 -9.01 2.67
CA SER A 128 -10.94 -9.65 2.27
C SER A 128 -11.19 -9.52 0.77
N ILE A 129 -11.69 -10.61 0.21
CA ILE A 129 -12.08 -10.75 -1.19
C ILE A 129 -13.54 -11.20 -1.19
N THR A 130 -14.37 -10.57 -2.02
CA THR A 130 -15.76 -11.00 -2.20
C THR A 130 -15.96 -11.43 -3.64
N ASP A 131 -16.25 -12.70 -3.83
CA ASP A 131 -16.63 -13.26 -5.12
C ASP A 131 -18.16 -13.22 -5.27
N THR A 132 -18.62 -12.63 -6.37
CA THR A 132 -20.05 -12.54 -6.74
C THR A 132 -20.33 -13.23 -8.07
N SER A 133 -19.36 -13.96 -8.63
CA SER A 133 -19.45 -14.55 -9.97
C SER A 133 -20.28 -15.84 -10.00
N GLN A 134 -20.40 -16.55 -8.88
CA GLN A 134 -21.11 -17.82 -8.77
C GLN A 134 -22.12 -17.82 -7.61
N GLY A 135 -23.38 -17.48 -7.90
CA GLY A 135 -24.46 -17.58 -6.92
C GLY A 135 -24.40 -16.52 -5.81
N PRO A 136 -24.83 -16.85 -4.56
CA PRO A 136 -24.73 -15.93 -3.42
C PRO A 136 -23.28 -15.48 -3.19
N PRO A 137 -23.03 -14.21 -2.81
CA PRO A 137 -21.68 -13.73 -2.56
C PRO A 137 -20.92 -14.57 -1.52
N ILE A 138 -19.66 -14.87 -1.82
CA ILE A 138 -18.73 -15.51 -0.88
C ILE A 138 -17.67 -14.50 -0.52
N THR A 139 -17.60 -14.14 0.76
CA THR A 139 -16.53 -13.30 1.30
C THR A 139 -15.51 -14.18 2.01
N ILE A 140 -14.27 -14.16 1.51
CA ILE A 140 -13.12 -14.76 2.16
C ILE A 140 -12.37 -13.68 2.92
N VAL A 141 -11.98 -13.96 4.16
CA VAL A 141 -11.15 -13.08 4.99
C VAL A 141 -9.90 -13.82 5.42
N TYR A 142 -8.74 -13.35 4.97
CA TYR A 142 -7.43 -13.80 5.44
C TYR A 142 -6.96 -12.95 6.62
N ILE A 143 -6.37 -13.60 7.61
CA ILE A 143 -5.89 -12.99 8.85
C ILE A 143 -4.39 -13.24 8.96
N PHE A 144 -3.62 -12.17 9.06
CA PHE A 144 -2.18 -12.22 9.20
C PHE A 144 -1.73 -11.56 10.50
N THR A 145 -0.65 -12.09 11.06
CA THR A 145 0.04 -11.48 12.20
C THR A 145 1.41 -10.98 11.81
N ALA A 146 1.79 -9.82 12.34
CA ALA A 146 3.14 -9.30 12.17
C ALA A 146 4.17 -10.27 12.79
N GLN A 147 5.29 -10.49 12.10
CA GLN A 147 6.43 -11.29 12.57
C GLN A 147 7.50 -10.42 13.25
#